data_AF-A0A6I7MRX3-F1
#
_entry.id   AF-A0A6I7MRX3-F1
#
_cell.length_a   1.000
_cell.length_b   1.000
_cell.length_c   1.000
_cell.angle_alpha   90.00
_cell.angle_beta   90.00
_cell.angle_gamma   90.00
#
_symmetry.space_group_name_H-M   'P 1'
#
loop_
_entity.id
_entity.type
_entity.pdbx_description
1 polymer ?
#
loop_
_entity_poly.entity_id
_entity_poly.type
_entity_poly.pdbx_seq_one_letter_code
_entity_poly.pdbx_strand_id
1 'polypeptide(L)'
;MDLEKYLKIIIDSYYGYFDYLVNEMFYPSWQNYFWWLLGMSLAVWLLEIVVPWRKEQAIFRKDFWLDGFYMFFNYFLFSLIAYNAISNVAVEAFNDFLALFGVENMIALHIESWPRWGQFLLLFLLADFIQWNVHVMLHRVPILWEFHKVHHSVEQMGFAAHLRFHWMETIIYKTVQYIPLAMIGFGLKD
;
A
#
# COMPACT_ATOMS: atom_id res chain seq x y z
N MET A 1 -0.07 -25.02 -16.77
CA MET A 1 0.54 -23.99 -15.91
C MET A 1 2.02 -24.29 -15.85
N ASP A 2 2.85 -23.40 -16.39
CA ASP A 2 4.30 -23.61 -16.46
C ASP A 2 4.95 -23.27 -15.10
N LEU A 3 5.31 -24.29 -14.33
CA LEU A 3 5.85 -24.12 -12.98
C LEU A 3 7.15 -23.30 -12.97
N GLU A 4 7.97 -23.41 -14.01
CA GLU A 4 9.25 -22.69 -14.12
C GLU A 4 9.02 -21.19 -14.27
N LYS A 5 8.02 -20.80 -15.07
CA LYS A 5 7.58 -19.40 -15.23
C LYS A 5 7.22 -18.76 -13.88
N TYR A 6 6.38 -19.41 -13.08
CA TYR A 6 5.93 -18.86 -11.79
C TYR A 6 7.04 -18.82 -10.74
N LEU A 7 7.90 -19.85 -10.70
CA LEU A 7 9.09 -19.85 -9.83
C LEU A 7 10.02 -18.69 -10.18
N LYS A 8 10.25 -18.44 -11.47
CA LYS A 8 11.04 -17.30 -11.93
C LYS A 8 10.43 -15.97 -11.49
N ILE A 9 9.12 -15.79 -11.63
CA ILE A 9 8.44 -14.56 -11.18
C ILE A 9 8.63 -14.34 -9.67
N ILE A 10 8.49 -15.38 -8.87
CA ILE A 10 8.70 -15.30 -7.41
C ILE A 10 10.14 -14.86 -7.11
N ILE A 11 11.12 -15.54 -7.70
CA ILE A 11 12.55 -15.26 -7.52
C ILE A 11 12.87 -13.81 -7.92
N ASP A 12 12.46 -13.40 -9.12
CA ASP A 12 12.68 -12.05 -9.63
C ASP A 12 12.00 -10.99 -8.76
N SER A 13 10.82 -11.28 -8.22
CA SER A 13 10.10 -10.36 -7.32
C SER A 13 10.86 -10.14 -6.01
N TYR A 14 11.45 -11.20 -5.45
CA TYR A 14 12.25 -11.10 -4.23
C TYR A 14 13.55 -10.35 -4.46
N TYR A 15 14.35 -10.76 -5.46
CA TYR A 15 15.62 -10.11 -5.77
C TYR A 15 15.41 -8.65 -6.19
N GLY A 16 14.46 -8.39 -7.09
CA GLY A 16 14.19 -7.03 -7.56
C GLY A 16 13.74 -6.09 -6.45
N TYR A 17 12.87 -6.54 -5.54
CA TYR A 17 12.45 -5.68 -4.43
C TYR A 17 13.53 -5.55 -3.35
N PHE A 18 14.31 -6.59 -3.10
CA PHE A 18 15.46 -6.50 -2.19
C PHE A 18 16.46 -5.45 -2.69
N ASP A 19 16.82 -5.49 -3.97
CA ASP A 19 17.72 -4.51 -4.58
C ASP A 19 17.12 -3.10 -4.53
N TYR A 20 15.82 -2.94 -4.81
CA TYR A 20 15.11 -1.68 -4.64
C TYR A 20 15.23 -1.15 -3.20
N LEU A 21 14.95 -1.98 -2.19
CA LEU A 21 14.97 -1.57 -0.78
C LEU A 21 16.39 -1.20 -0.32
N VAL A 22 17.40 -1.97 -0.73
CA VAL A 22 18.81 -1.64 -0.47
C VAL A 22 19.18 -0.31 -1.12
N ASN A 23 18.76 -0.08 -2.37
CA ASN A 23 19.01 1.19 -3.03
C ASN A 23 18.33 2.35 -2.30
N GLU A 24 17.09 2.18 -1.89
CA GLU A 24 16.34 3.17 -1.12
C GLU A 24 17.05 3.53 0.21
N MET A 25 17.62 2.55 0.91
CA MET A 25 18.30 2.81 2.18
C MET A 25 19.67 3.49 2.00
N PHE A 26 20.45 3.08 1.00
CA PHE A 26 21.87 3.46 0.90
C PHE A 26 22.20 4.52 -0.17
N TYR A 27 21.26 4.83 -1.08
CA TYR A 27 21.45 5.87 -2.11
C TYR A 27 20.31 6.89 -2.05
N PRO A 28 20.33 7.82 -1.06
CA PRO A 28 19.28 8.80 -0.89
C PRO A 28 19.10 9.70 -2.13
N SER A 29 17.85 9.96 -2.49
CA SER A 29 17.48 10.88 -3.56
C SER A 29 16.21 11.65 -3.20
N TRP A 30 15.87 12.67 -3.97
CA TRP A 30 14.64 13.45 -3.75
C TRP A 30 13.36 12.64 -4.00
N GLN A 31 13.44 11.53 -4.71
CA GLN A 31 12.32 10.65 -5.02
C GLN A 31 12.24 9.45 -4.05
N ASN A 32 13.16 9.37 -3.09
CA ASN A 32 13.32 8.22 -2.21
C ASN A 32 12.23 8.13 -1.15
N TYR A 33 11.43 7.08 -1.23
CA TYR A 33 10.31 6.84 -0.35
C TYR A 33 10.74 6.56 1.09
N PHE A 34 11.83 5.79 1.28
CA PHE A 34 12.33 5.45 2.62
C PHE A 34 12.68 6.69 3.45
N TRP A 35 13.47 7.60 2.88
CA TRP A 35 13.89 8.82 3.56
C TRP A 35 12.76 9.84 3.70
N TRP A 36 11.81 9.90 2.76
CA TRP A 36 10.61 10.72 2.93
C TRP A 36 9.72 10.23 4.07
N LEU A 37 9.47 8.92 4.18
CA LEU A 37 8.70 8.36 5.28
C LEU A 37 9.35 8.67 6.63
N LEU A 38 10.67 8.44 6.74
CA LEU A 38 11.42 8.72 7.96
C LEU A 38 11.42 10.21 8.29
N GLY A 39 11.72 11.06 7.32
CA GLY A 39 11.79 12.51 7.48
C GLY A 39 10.46 13.13 7.89
N MET A 40 9.37 12.76 7.20
CA MET A 40 8.02 13.25 7.55
C MET A 40 7.58 12.75 8.91
N SER A 41 7.85 11.49 9.25
CA SER A 41 7.55 10.93 10.56
C SER A 41 8.27 11.66 11.69
N LEU A 42 9.57 11.92 11.52
CA LEU A 42 10.36 12.73 12.46
C LEU A 42 9.82 14.15 12.57
N ALA A 43 9.46 14.78 11.44
CA ALA A 43 8.91 16.12 11.44
C ALA A 43 7.60 16.21 12.22
N VAL A 44 6.65 15.28 11.99
CA VAL A 44 5.38 15.24 12.72
C VAL A 44 5.59 14.91 14.19
N TRP A 45 6.49 13.97 14.51
CA TRP A 45 6.81 13.67 15.91
C TRP A 45 7.46 14.86 16.64
N LEU A 46 8.35 15.60 15.98
CA LEU A 46 8.89 16.85 16.54
C LEU A 46 7.80 17.91 16.75
N LEU A 47 6.83 18.02 15.84
CA LEU A 47 5.67 18.90 16.03
C LEU A 47 4.82 18.45 17.22
N GLU A 48 4.64 17.14 17.43
CA GLU A 48 3.97 16.59 18.61
C GLU A 48 4.70 16.93 19.92
N ILE A 49 6.02 17.13 19.90
CA ILE A 49 6.82 17.53 21.06
C ILE A 49 6.78 19.04 21.30
N VAL A 50 6.89 19.85 20.23
CA VAL A 50 7.01 21.31 20.33
C VAL A 50 5.65 21.97 20.55
N VAL A 51 4.59 21.48 19.88
CA VAL A 51 3.23 22.03 19.99
C VAL A 51 2.22 20.89 20.26
N PRO A 52 2.33 20.19 21.41
CA PRO A 52 1.43 19.08 21.74
C PRO A 52 0.01 19.57 21.99
N TRP A 53 -0.96 18.93 21.34
CA TRP A 53 -2.36 19.01 21.76
C TRP A 53 -2.56 18.33 23.12
N ARG A 54 -1.97 17.15 23.32
CA ARG A 54 -2.02 16.37 24.59
C ARG A 54 -0.78 16.61 25.43
N LYS A 55 -0.80 17.68 26.24
CA LYS A 55 0.37 18.15 27.01
C LYS A 55 0.93 17.16 28.04
N GLU A 56 0.11 16.23 28.52
CA GLU A 56 0.49 15.25 29.55
C GLU A 56 0.94 13.90 28.95
N GLN A 57 0.87 13.73 27.62
CA GLN A 57 1.31 12.50 26.98
C GLN A 57 2.84 12.45 26.92
N ALA A 58 3.43 11.31 27.25
CA ALA A 58 4.87 11.10 27.14
C ALA A 58 5.34 11.21 25.67
N ILE A 59 6.55 11.74 25.47
CA ILE A 59 7.20 11.85 24.14
C ILE A 59 7.29 10.49 23.45
N PHE A 60 7.77 9.49 24.19
CA PHE A 60 7.68 8.08 23.82
C PHE A 60 6.44 7.48 24.50
N ARG A 61 5.30 7.63 23.82
CA ARG A 61 4.02 7.13 24.30
C ARG A 61 3.96 5.60 24.35
N LYS A 62 2.89 5.06 24.94
CA LYS A 62 2.62 3.61 24.91
C LYS A 62 2.62 3.13 23.46
N ASP A 63 3.24 1.97 23.25
CA ASP A 63 3.39 1.28 21.95
C ASP A 63 4.19 2.04 20.88
N PHE A 64 4.97 3.08 21.23
CA PHE A 64 5.77 3.85 20.27
C PHE A 64 6.60 2.96 19.31
N TRP A 65 7.32 1.98 19.86
CA TRP A 65 8.15 1.06 19.07
C TRP A 65 7.34 0.06 18.25
N LEU A 66 6.16 -0.31 18.72
CA LEU A 66 5.25 -1.19 17.98
C LEU A 66 4.69 -0.47 16.75
N ASP A 67 4.30 0.79 16.90
CA ASP A 67 3.82 1.60 15.79
C ASP A 67 4.95 1.88 14.78
N GLY A 68 6.18 2.11 15.27
CA GLY A 68 7.38 2.16 14.44
C GLY A 68 7.63 0.85 13.68
N PHE A 69 7.46 -0.30 14.33
CA PHE A 69 7.54 -1.60 13.67
C PHE A 69 6.49 -1.72 12.56
N TYR A 70 5.21 -1.42 12.82
CA TYR A 70 4.16 -1.47 11.80
C TYR A 70 4.42 -0.53 10.62
N MET A 71 4.95 0.66 10.89
CA MET A 71 5.35 1.61 9.84
C MET A 71 6.37 0.98 8.87
N PHE A 72 7.46 0.39 9.37
CA PHE A 72 8.44 -0.23 8.46
C PHE A 72 7.97 -1.58 7.91
N PHE A 73 7.22 -2.34 8.70
CA PHE A 73 6.69 -3.64 8.29
C PHE A 73 5.70 -3.49 7.14
N ASN A 74 4.67 -2.65 7.29
CA ASN A 74 3.61 -2.51 6.29
C ASN A 74 4.11 -1.89 4.97
N TYR A 75 5.13 -1.03 5.02
CA TYR A 75 5.61 -0.28 3.85
C TYR A 75 6.82 -0.90 3.16
N PHE A 76 7.64 -1.67 3.87
CA PHE A 76 8.85 -2.28 3.30
C PHE A 76 8.88 -3.79 3.48
N LEU A 77 8.84 -4.27 4.73
CA LEU A 77 9.11 -5.69 5.00
C LEU A 77 8.02 -6.60 4.43
N PHE A 78 6.76 -6.22 4.50
CA PHE A 78 5.66 -7.00 3.95
C PHE A 78 5.77 -7.12 2.42
N SER A 79 6.13 -6.04 1.74
CA SER A 79 6.45 -6.05 0.29
C SER A 79 7.64 -6.94 -0.04
N LEU A 80 8.67 -6.93 0.79
CA LEU A 80 9.84 -7.81 0.63
C LEU A 80 9.49 -9.28 0.85
N ILE A 81 8.72 -9.61 1.88
CA ILE A 81 8.50 -11.00 2.32
C ILE A 81 7.39 -11.69 1.51
N ALA A 82 6.34 -10.95 1.14
CA ALA A 82 5.12 -11.56 0.64
C ALA A 82 4.51 -10.78 -0.53
N TYR A 83 4.24 -9.49 -0.35
CA TYR A 83 3.28 -8.79 -1.21
C TYR A 83 3.72 -8.71 -2.68
N ASN A 84 4.99 -8.46 -3.01
CA ASN A 84 5.40 -8.39 -4.41
C ASN A 84 5.34 -9.74 -5.12
N ALA A 85 5.88 -10.78 -4.49
CA ALA A 85 5.85 -12.13 -5.07
C ALA A 85 4.40 -12.61 -5.26
N ILE A 86 3.56 -12.46 -4.24
CA ILE A 86 2.14 -12.83 -4.31
C ILE A 86 1.42 -12.02 -5.38
N SER A 87 1.63 -10.70 -5.43
CA SER A 87 0.94 -9.83 -6.39
C SER A 87 1.34 -10.15 -7.82
N ASN A 88 2.63 -10.30 -8.11
CA ASN A 88 3.10 -10.60 -9.46
C ASN A 88 2.64 -11.98 -9.94
N VAL A 89 2.67 -12.99 -9.06
CA VAL A 89 2.10 -14.32 -9.36
C VAL A 89 0.60 -14.23 -9.60
N ALA A 90 -0.14 -13.51 -8.77
CA ALA A 90 -1.58 -13.36 -8.90
C ALA A 90 -1.97 -12.64 -10.20
N VAL A 91 -1.25 -11.56 -10.55
CA VAL A 91 -1.44 -10.83 -11.81
C VAL A 91 -1.17 -11.74 -13.01
N GLU A 92 -0.06 -12.48 -12.99
CA GLU A 92 0.27 -13.38 -14.10
C GLU A 92 -0.75 -14.53 -14.22
N ALA A 93 -1.17 -15.11 -13.11
CA ALA A 93 -2.20 -16.15 -13.10
C ALA A 93 -3.55 -15.64 -13.62
N PHE A 94 -3.90 -14.40 -13.27
CA PHE A 94 -5.10 -13.75 -13.78
C PHE A 94 -5.01 -13.50 -15.29
N ASN A 95 -3.87 -13.02 -15.78
CA ASN A 95 -3.64 -12.82 -17.22
C ASN A 95 -3.66 -14.15 -17.99
N ASP A 96 -2.99 -15.19 -17.49
CA ASP A 96 -3.01 -16.54 -18.07
C ASP A 96 -4.45 -17.09 -18.13
N PHE A 97 -5.25 -16.86 -17.08
CA PHE A 97 -6.66 -17.24 -17.05
C PHE A 97 -7.49 -16.50 -18.10
N LEU A 98 -7.33 -15.19 -18.23
CA LEU A 98 -8.02 -14.38 -19.25
C LEU A 98 -7.65 -14.79 -20.68
N ALA A 99 -6.38 -15.14 -20.90
CA ALA A 99 -5.88 -15.60 -22.19
C ALA A 99 -6.57 -16.89 -22.65
N LEU A 100 -7.04 -17.76 -21.73
CA LEU A 100 -7.84 -18.95 -22.08
C LEU A 100 -9.16 -18.59 -22.78
N PHE A 101 -9.66 -17.38 -22.58
CA PHE A 101 -10.89 -16.86 -23.19
C PHE A 101 -10.61 -15.86 -24.32
N GLY A 102 -9.35 -15.68 -24.73
CA GLY A 102 -8.95 -14.71 -25.76
C GLY A 102 -9.09 -13.24 -25.34
N VAL A 103 -9.13 -12.97 -24.03
CA VAL A 103 -9.19 -11.61 -23.50
C VAL A 103 -7.77 -11.10 -23.28
N GLU A 104 -7.30 -10.23 -24.18
CA GLU A 104 -5.95 -9.65 -24.12
C GLU A 104 -5.93 -8.23 -23.54
N ASN A 105 -7.07 -7.54 -23.52
CA ASN A 105 -7.18 -6.16 -23.04
C ASN A 105 -8.41 -5.98 -22.15
N MET A 106 -8.16 -5.53 -20.91
CA MET A 106 -9.18 -5.27 -19.90
C MET A 106 -9.57 -3.78 -19.81
N ILE A 107 -8.94 -2.92 -20.62
CA ILE A 107 -9.24 -1.49 -20.67
C ILE A 107 -10.61 -1.29 -21.31
N ALA A 108 -11.58 -0.89 -20.49
CA ALA A 108 -12.93 -0.53 -20.89
C ALA A 108 -13.07 0.97 -21.19
N LEU A 109 -12.24 1.82 -20.58
CA LEU A 109 -12.22 3.27 -20.80
C LEU A 109 -10.82 3.75 -21.13
N HIS A 110 -10.70 4.49 -22.24
CA HIS A 110 -9.44 5.03 -22.76
C HIS A 110 -9.22 6.48 -22.31
N ILE A 111 -8.88 6.67 -21.03
CA ILE A 111 -8.71 8.01 -20.42
C ILE A 111 -7.35 8.65 -20.75
N GLU A 112 -6.43 7.92 -21.37
CA GLU A 112 -5.12 8.42 -21.81
C GLU A 112 -5.24 9.62 -22.77
N SER A 113 -6.37 9.71 -23.46
CA SER A 113 -6.72 10.84 -24.35
C SER A 113 -7.16 12.11 -23.60
N TRP A 114 -7.45 12.02 -22.30
CA TRP A 114 -7.93 13.15 -21.50
C TRP A 114 -6.77 14.07 -21.12
N PRO A 115 -7.03 15.36 -20.86
CA PRO A 115 -6.01 16.23 -20.27
C PRO A 115 -5.59 15.69 -18.89
N ARG A 116 -4.31 15.84 -18.53
CA ARG A 116 -3.73 15.30 -17.28
C ARG A 116 -4.54 15.64 -16.02
N TRP A 117 -5.07 16.86 -15.93
CA TRP A 117 -5.89 17.27 -14.78
C TRP A 117 -7.18 16.44 -14.66
N GLY A 118 -7.77 16.02 -15.79
CA GLY A 118 -8.96 15.18 -15.82
C GLY A 118 -8.66 13.76 -15.38
N GLN A 119 -7.50 13.22 -15.77
CA GLN A 119 -7.00 11.94 -15.27
C GLN A 119 -6.79 12.00 -13.76
N PHE A 120 -6.08 13.02 -13.26
CA PHE A 120 -5.88 13.19 -11.81
C PHE A 120 -7.19 13.35 -11.04
N LEU A 121 -8.14 14.12 -11.55
CA LEU A 121 -9.44 14.30 -10.91
C LEU A 121 -10.21 12.98 -10.82
N LEU A 122 -10.24 12.21 -11.91
CA LEU A 122 -10.87 10.90 -11.93
C LEU A 122 -10.19 9.93 -10.96
N LEU A 123 -8.86 9.87 -10.98
CA LEU A 123 -8.08 9.04 -10.06
C LEU A 123 -8.34 9.40 -8.61
N PHE A 124 -8.32 10.69 -8.27
CA PHE A 124 -8.58 11.18 -6.92
C PHE A 124 -9.98 10.79 -6.44
N LEU A 125 -11.03 11.08 -7.23
CA LEU A 125 -12.41 10.78 -6.86
C LEU A 125 -12.66 9.28 -6.75
N LEU A 126 -12.14 8.49 -7.68
CA LEU A 126 -12.34 7.05 -7.68
C LEU A 126 -11.57 6.36 -6.55
N ALA A 127 -10.30 6.71 -6.36
CA ALA A 127 -9.48 6.14 -5.29
C ALA A 127 -10.06 6.49 -3.91
N ASP A 128 -10.47 7.75 -3.69
CA ASP A 128 -11.11 8.17 -2.44
C ASP A 128 -12.44 7.44 -2.22
N PHE A 129 -13.29 7.35 -3.25
CA PHE A 129 -14.56 6.62 -3.15
C PHE A 129 -14.35 5.13 -2.83
N ILE A 130 -13.39 4.46 -3.47
CA ILE A 130 -13.06 3.06 -3.19
C ILE A 130 -12.54 2.93 -1.75
N GLN A 131 -11.60 3.78 -1.35
CA GLN A 131 -11.00 3.74 -0.02
C GLN A 131 -12.04 3.98 1.07
N TRP A 132 -12.96 4.92 0.87
CA TRP A 132 -14.09 5.16 1.77
C TRP A 132 -14.99 3.93 1.89
N ASN A 133 -15.38 3.32 0.77
CA ASN A 133 -16.23 2.11 0.80
C ASN A 133 -15.53 0.94 1.49
N VAL A 134 -14.24 0.69 1.19
CA VAL A 134 -13.47 -0.37 1.85
C VAL A 134 -13.41 -0.11 3.35
N HIS A 135 -13.11 1.11 3.78
CA HIS A 135 -13.08 1.45 5.20
C HIS A 135 -14.45 1.23 5.88
N VAL A 136 -15.55 1.65 5.24
CA VAL A 136 -16.90 1.36 5.74
C VAL A 136 -17.13 -0.15 5.89
N MET A 137 -16.67 -0.96 4.93
CA MET A 137 -16.79 -2.41 4.99
C MET A 137 -15.91 -3.04 6.07
N LEU A 138 -14.69 -2.51 6.29
CA LEU A 138 -13.81 -2.93 7.39
C LEU A 138 -14.47 -2.75 8.77
N HIS A 139 -15.34 -1.75 8.91
CA HIS A 139 -16.12 -1.50 10.14
C HIS A 139 -17.42 -2.31 10.24
N ARG A 140 -18.00 -2.74 9.11
CA ARG A 140 -19.33 -3.37 9.07
C ARG A 140 -19.30 -4.88 8.96
N VAL A 141 -18.29 -5.45 8.30
CA VAL A 141 -18.21 -6.88 8.03
C VAL A 141 -17.37 -7.56 9.12
N PRO A 142 -17.90 -8.55 9.87
CA PRO A 142 -17.20 -9.13 11.02
C PRO A 142 -15.81 -9.68 10.70
N ILE A 143 -15.64 -10.39 9.58
CA ILE A 143 -14.32 -10.93 9.20
C ILE A 143 -13.31 -9.84 8.82
N LEU A 144 -13.77 -8.73 8.24
CA LEU A 144 -12.90 -7.61 7.90
C LEU A 144 -12.49 -6.80 9.14
N TRP A 145 -13.42 -6.69 10.10
CA TRP A 145 -13.15 -6.07 11.39
C TRP A 145 -12.03 -6.78 12.16
N GLU A 146 -11.91 -8.10 12.04
CA GLU A 146 -10.84 -8.85 12.70
C GLU A 146 -9.43 -8.38 12.28
N PHE A 147 -9.29 -7.88 11.05
CA PHE A 147 -8.06 -7.23 10.59
C PHE A 147 -8.01 -5.77 11.07
N HIS A 148 -9.09 -5.02 10.85
CA HIS A 148 -9.12 -3.58 11.09
C HIS A 148 -9.06 -3.19 12.57
N LYS A 149 -9.44 -4.08 13.51
CA LYS A 149 -9.32 -3.80 14.94
C LYS A 149 -7.87 -3.60 15.40
N VAL A 150 -6.87 -4.08 14.65
CA VAL A 150 -5.45 -3.78 14.90
C VAL A 150 -5.21 -2.27 14.77
N HIS A 151 -5.81 -1.63 13.77
CA HIS A 151 -5.77 -0.19 13.60
C HIS A 151 -6.47 0.56 14.73
N HIS A 152 -7.63 0.08 15.17
CA HIS A 152 -8.37 0.65 16.32
C HIS A 152 -7.78 0.28 17.69
N SER A 153 -6.70 -0.51 17.74
CA SER A 153 -6.06 -0.88 19.01
C SER A 153 -5.14 0.20 19.59
N VAL A 154 -4.97 1.33 18.88
CA VAL A 154 -4.15 2.44 19.37
C VAL A 154 -4.81 3.13 20.56
N GLU A 155 -4.20 3.01 21.74
CA GLU A 155 -4.69 3.66 22.96
C GLU A 155 -4.23 5.13 23.11
N GLN A 156 -3.02 5.44 22.63
CA GLN A 156 -2.43 6.78 22.67
C GLN A 156 -2.09 7.23 21.26
N MET A 157 -2.69 8.32 20.80
CA MET A 157 -2.48 8.83 19.44
C MET A 157 -1.07 9.41 19.29
N GLY A 158 -0.48 9.23 18.11
CA GLY A 158 0.71 9.95 17.68
C GLY A 158 1.01 9.70 16.20
N PHE A 159 2.12 10.22 15.69
CA PHE A 159 2.41 10.29 14.26
C PHE A 159 2.20 8.95 13.49
N ALA A 160 2.66 7.83 14.06
CA ALA A 160 2.59 6.51 13.43
C ALA A 160 1.28 5.74 13.70
N ALA A 161 0.34 6.28 14.47
CA ALA A 161 -0.90 5.58 14.83
C ALA A 161 -1.69 5.11 13.59
N HIS A 162 -1.73 5.94 12.55
CA HIS A 162 -2.42 5.61 11.31
C HIS A 162 -1.74 4.49 10.49
N LEU A 163 -0.46 4.20 10.77
CA LEU A 163 0.35 3.20 10.08
C LEU A 163 0.29 1.82 10.76
N ARG A 164 -0.25 1.77 11.99
CA ARG A 164 -0.58 0.53 12.68
C ARG A 164 -1.85 -0.02 12.08
N PHE A 165 -1.73 -1.01 11.21
CA PHE A 165 -2.85 -1.73 10.61
C PHE A 165 -2.42 -3.14 10.23
N HIS A 166 -3.38 -4.05 10.07
CA HIS A 166 -3.08 -5.43 9.70
C HIS A 166 -2.70 -5.51 8.22
N TRP A 167 -1.64 -6.23 7.85
CA TRP A 167 -1.15 -6.32 6.46
C TRP A 167 -2.20 -6.79 5.44
N MET A 168 -3.19 -7.57 5.88
CA MET A 168 -4.32 -7.97 5.03
C MET A 168 -5.14 -6.77 4.54
N GLU A 169 -5.17 -5.67 5.29
CA GLU A 169 -5.80 -4.43 4.83
C GLU A 169 -5.09 -3.93 3.55
N THR A 170 -3.76 -4.02 3.46
CA THR A 170 -3.04 -3.73 2.20
C THR A 170 -3.56 -4.57 1.05
N ILE A 171 -3.70 -5.89 1.24
CA ILE A 171 -4.21 -6.78 0.19
C ILE A 171 -5.63 -6.39 -0.23
N ILE A 172 -6.52 -6.13 0.72
CA ILE A 172 -7.91 -5.76 0.45
C ILE A 172 -7.97 -4.43 -0.30
N TYR A 173 -7.36 -3.36 0.24
CA TYR A 173 -7.35 -2.04 -0.38
C TYR A 173 -6.77 -2.09 -1.79
N LYS A 174 -5.59 -2.71 -1.96
CA LYS A 174 -4.92 -2.77 -3.26
C LYS A 174 -5.70 -3.59 -4.27
N THR A 175 -6.27 -4.73 -3.88
CA THR A 175 -7.08 -5.55 -4.79
C THR A 175 -8.31 -4.81 -5.28
N VAL A 176 -9.08 -4.21 -4.36
CA VAL A 176 -10.32 -3.49 -4.71
C VAL A 176 -10.03 -2.21 -5.49
N GLN A 177 -8.88 -1.57 -5.27
CA GLN A 177 -8.48 -0.35 -5.98
C GLN A 177 -7.87 -0.64 -7.36
N TYR A 178 -6.95 -1.59 -7.50
CA TYR A 178 -6.23 -1.80 -8.75
C TYR A 178 -7.10 -2.40 -9.86
N ILE A 179 -8.07 -3.27 -9.53
CA ILE A 179 -8.94 -3.88 -10.55
C ILE A 179 -9.71 -2.80 -11.34
N PRO A 180 -10.48 -1.88 -10.70
CA PRO A 180 -11.15 -0.80 -11.40
C PRO A 180 -10.19 0.13 -12.14
N LEU A 181 -9.04 0.46 -11.54
CA LEU A 181 -8.06 1.36 -12.16
C LEU A 181 -7.48 0.77 -13.46
N ALA A 182 -7.11 -0.51 -13.44
CA ALA A 182 -6.61 -1.22 -14.61
C ALA A 182 -7.66 -1.27 -15.73
N MET A 183 -8.95 -1.36 -15.37
CA MET A 183 -10.06 -1.36 -16.34
C MET A 183 -10.33 0.00 -16.97
N ILE A 184 -9.87 1.11 -16.38
CA ILE A 184 -10.11 2.45 -16.91
C ILE A 184 -8.87 3.09 -17.53
N GLY A 185 -7.86 2.29 -17.85
CA GLY A 185 -6.67 2.76 -18.59
C GLY A 185 -5.57 3.36 -17.72
N PHE A 186 -5.66 3.30 -16.39
CA PHE A 186 -4.50 3.55 -15.53
C PHE A 186 -3.61 2.31 -15.52
N GLY A 187 -2.45 2.39 -16.19
CA GLY A 187 -1.49 1.31 -16.21
C GLY A 187 -0.70 1.22 -14.90
N LEU A 188 -0.13 0.05 -14.61
CA LEU A 188 0.83 -0.15 -13.51
C LEU A 188 2.17 0.59 -13.72
N LYS A 189 2.32 1.34 -14.82
CA LYS A 189 3.53 2.08 -15.21
C LYS A 189 3.38 3.61 -15.14
N ASP A 190 2.20 4.10 -14.75
CA ASP A 190 1.90 5.53 -14.61
C ASP A 190 2.08 6.02 -13.16
#